data_AF-A0A716P7K5-F1
#
_entry.id   AF-A0A716P7K5-F1
#
_cell.length_a   1.000
_cell.length_b   1.000
_cell.length_c   1.000
_cell.angle_alpha   90.00
_cell.angle_beta   90.00
_cell.angle_gamma   90.00
#
_symmetry.space_group_name_H-M   'P 1'
#
loop_
_entity.id
_entity.type
_entity.pdbx_description
1 polymer ?
#
loop_
_entity_poly.entity_id
_entity_poly.type
_entity_poly.pdbx_seq_one_letter_code
_entity_poly.pdbx_strand_id
1 'polypeptide(L)'
;MLTLDTLNTMLAVSEEGMVEEMILALLASPQLVIFFEKFPRLKNAVTADLPRWREALRSRLKDARVPPELTEEVMCYQQSQLLSTPQFIVQLPQILALLHRLHSPYAAQAKQLTESNSTFTPALHTLFLQRWRLSLVVQATTLNQQLLEEEREQLLSDVQERMTLSGQLEPTLAENDNAAGRLWDMSAGQLKRG
;
A
#
# COMPACT_ATOMS: atom_id res chain seq x y z
N MET A 1 12.88 8.94 10.63
CA MET A 1 11.72 8.80 9.73
C MET A 1 11.35 7.34 9.68
N LEU A 2 10.06 7.02 9.78
CA LEU A 2 9.57 5.65 9.87
C LEU A 2 9.14 5.17 8.48
N THR A 3 9.59 3.98 8.05
CA THR A 3 9.19 3.38 6.77
C THR A 3 7.93 2.55 6.95
N LEU A 4 7.21 2.32 5.85
CA LEU A 4 5.98 1.53 5.85
C LEU A 4 6.21 0.08 6.31
N ASP A 5 7.35 -0.51 5.95
CA ASP A 5 7.80 -1.83 6.44
C ASP A 5 7.95 -1.85 7.98
N THR A 6 8.54 -0.80 8.54
CA THR A 6 8.69 -0.67 10.01
C THR A 6 7.32 -0.55 10.68
N LEU A 7 6.38 0.16 10.07
CA LEU A 7 5.02 0.32 10.57
C LEU A 7 4.23 -1.00 10.52
N ASN A 8 4.30 -1.70 9.38
CA ASN A 8 3.59 -2.95 9.16
C ASN A 8 4.13 -4.08 10.04
N THR A 9 5.44 -4.15 10.26
CA THR A 9 6.03 -5.08 11.24
C THR A 9 5.61 -4.77 12.68
N MET A 10 5.59 -3.49 13.07
CA MET A 10 5.14 -3.07 14.41
C MET A 10 3.65 -3.38 14.67
N LEU A 11 2.81 -3.27 13.64
CA LEU A 11 1.38 -3.50 13.73
C LEU A 11 0.98 -4.96 13.41
N ALA A 12 1.92 -5.77 12.90
CA ALA A 12 1.71 -7.12 12.36
C ALA A 12 0.73 -7.16 11.18
N VAL A 13 0.89 -6.23 10.25
CA VAL A 13 0.11 -6.14 9.00
C VAL A 13 0.82 -6.93 7.91
N SER A 14 0.13 -7.88 7.29
CA SER A 14 0.70 -8.74 6.23
C SER A 14 0.56 -8.08 4.86
N GLU A 15 1.68 -7.77 4.21
CA GLU A 15 1.72 -7.16 2.87
C GLU A 15 1.63 -8.16 1.71
N GLU A 16 1.94 -9.45 1.95
CA GLU A 16 2.09 -10.44 0.89
C GLU A 16 0.81 -10.70 0.09
N GLY A 17 -0.35 -10.72 0.76
CA GLY A 17 -1.63 -10.89 0.08
C GLY A 17 -2.02 -9.69 -0.78
N MET A 18 -1.68 -8.47 -0.35
CA MET A 18 -2.08 -7.24 -1.03
C MET A 18 -1.40 -7.09 -2.39
N VAL A 19 -0.11 -7.48 -2.51
CA VAL A 19 0.62 -7.45 -3.78
C VAL A 19 0.04 -8.46 -4.78
N GLU A 20 -0.37 -9.64 -4.31
CA GLU A 20 -0.97 -10.66 -5.18
C GLU A 20 -2.35 -10.24 -5.69
N GLU A 21 -3.18 -9.69 -4.81
CA GLU A 21 -4.48 -9.13 -5.17
C GLU A 21 -4.35 -8.01 -6.21
N MET A 22 -3.39 -7.10 -6.02
CA MET A 22 -3.13 -5.99 -6.95
C MET A 22 -2.74 -6.50 -8.34
N ILE A 23 -1.90 -7.54 -8.44
CA ILE A 23 -1.51 -8.14 -9.72
C ILE A 23 -2.68 -8.84 -10.41
N LEU A 24 -3.48 -9.58 -9.65
CA LEU A 24 -4.69 -10.19 -10.19
C LEU A 24 -5.65 -9.13 -10.73
N ALA A 25 -5.81 -8.04 -9.98
CA ALA A 25 -6.64 -6.91 -10.39
C ALA A 25 -6.08 -6.21 -11.64
N LEU A 26 -4.75 -6.03 -11.73
CA LEU A 26 -4.09 -5.52 -12.93
C LEU A 26 -4.41 -6.40 -14.14
N LEU A 27 -4.16 -7.71 -14.06
CA LEU A 27 -4.40 -8.67 -15.15
C LEU A 27 -5.89 -8.78 -15.53
N ALA A 28 -6.80 -8.55 -14.58
CA ALA A 28 -8.24 -8.54 -14.81
C ALA A 28 -8.75 -7.21 -15.41
N SER A 29 -7.88 -6.21 -15.62
CA SER A 29 -8.29 -4.93 -16.19
C SER A 29 -8.87 -5.13 -17.59
N PRO A 30 -10.10 -4.63 -17.89
CA PRO A 30 -10.79 -4.90 -19.15
C PRO A 30 -9.95 -4.58 -20.39
N GLN A 31 -9.14 -3.53 -20.30
CA GLN A 31 -8.28 -3.06 -21.38
C GLN A 31 -7.17 -4.08 -21.71
N LEU A 32 -6.57 -4.70 -20.69
CA LEU A 32 -5.57 -5.76 -20.87
C LEU A 32 -6.22 -7.07 -21.36
N VAL A 33 -7.40 -7.42 -20.83
CA VAL A 33 -8.12 -8.62 -21.24
C VAL A 33 -8.44 -8.59 -22.74
N ILE A 34 -9.07 -7.51 -23.21
CA ILE A 34 -9.42 -7.32 -24.63
C ILE A 34 -8.15 -7.31 -25.50
N PHE A 35 -7.05 -6.73 -25.01
CA PHE A 35 -5.79 -6.70 -25.75
C PHE A 35 -5.12 -8.08 -25.85
N PHE A 36 -5.10 -8.85 -24.76
CA PHE A 36 -4.53 -10.20 -24.74
C PHE A 36 -5.30 -11.19 -25.61
N GLU A 37 -6.61 -10.99 -25.77
CA GLU A 37 -7.41 -11.75 -26.75
C GLU A 37 -6.96 -11.46 -28.20
N LYS A 38 -6.62 -10.20 -28.50
CA LYS A 38 -6.14 -9.79 -29.82
C LYS A 38 -4.70 -10.21 -30.08
N PHE A 39 -3.84 -10.17 -29.06
CA PHE A 39 -2.39 -10.39 -29.18
C PHE A 39 -1.89 -11.42 -28.13
N PRO A 40 -2.16 -12.73 -28.33
CA PRO A 40 -1.81 -13.77 -27.36
C PRO A 40 -0.30 -13.95 -27.15
N ARG A 41 0.54 -13.51 -28.09
CA ARG A 41 2.01 -13.55 -27.95
C ARG A 41 2.52 -12.51 -26.95
N LEU A 42 1.92 -11.32 -26.93
CA LEU A 42 2.25 -10.26 -25.97
C LEU A 42 1.78 -10.61 -24.56
N LYS A 43 0.71 -11.41 -24.42
CA LYS A 43 0.31 -11.99 -23.13
C LYS A 43 1.46 -12.79 -22.50
N ASN A 44 2.14 -13.64 -23.27
CA ASN A 44 3.26 -14.44 -22.77
C ASN A 44 4.45 -13.57 -22.32
N ALA A 45 4.73 -12.49 -23.06
CA ALA A 45 5.77 -11.53 -22.72
C ALA A 45 5.45 -10.77 -21.41
N VAL A 46 4.21 -10.30 -21.25
CA VAL A 46 3.75 -9.67 -20.01
C VAL A 46 3.78 -10.64 -18.83
N THR A 47 3.39 -11.91 -19.03
CA THR A 47 3.47 -12.90 -17.96
C THR A 47 4.90 -13.23 -17.53
N ALA A 48 5.88 -13.06 -18.41
CA ALA A 48 7.29 -13.22 -18.07
C ALA A 48 7.82 -12.04 -17.22
N ASP A 49 7.24 -10.85 -17.34
CA ASP A 49 7.59 -9.66 -16.56
C ASP A 49 6.92 -9.62 -15.17
N LEU A 50 5.86 -10.41 -14.95
CA LEU A 50 5.12 -10.48 -13.67
C LEU A 50 6.02 -10.65 -12.43
N PRO A 51 6.98 -11.60 -12.39
CA PRO A 51 7.84 -11.78 -11.21
C PRO A 51 8.69 -10.54 -10.91
N ARG A 52 9.13 -9.84 -11.96
CA ARG A 52 9.92 -8.61 -11.81
C ARG A 52 9.07 -7.46 -11.28
N TRP A 53 7.82 -7.33 -11.74
CA TRP A 53 6.89 -6.34 -11.20
C TRP A 53 6.56 -6.61 -9.74
N ARG A 54 6.33 -7.88 -9.36
CA ARG A 54 6.15 -8.28 -7.94
C ARG A 54 7.27 -7.77 -7.06
N GLU A 55 8.51 -7.98 -7.48
CA GLU A 55 9.67 -7.56 -6.69
C GLU A 55 9.82 -6.04 -6.63
N ALA A 56 9.58 -5.35 -7.76
CA ALA A 56 9.61 -3.89 -7.80
C ALA A 56 8.56 -3.27 -6.87
N LEU A 57 7.33 -3.79 -6.87
CA LEU A 57 6.23 -3.33 -6.00
C LEU A 57 6.55 -3.57 -4.53
N ARG A 58 7.10 -4.75 -4.18
CA ARG A 58 7.56 -5.04 -2.81
C ARG A 58 8.64 -4.08 -2.36
N SER A 59 9.63 -3.79 -3.21
CA SER A 59 10.68 -2.82 -2.89
C SER A 59 10.09 -1.43 -2.66
N ARG A 60 9.18 -0.98 -3.54
CA ARG A 60 8.56 0.34 -3.43
C ARG A 60 7.69 0.47 -2.18
N LEU A 61 6.93 -0.56 -1.83
CA LEU A 61 6.18 -0.57 -0.56
C LEU A 61 7.10 -0.46 0.65
N LYS A 62 8.24 -1.16 0.66
CA LYS A 62 9.20 -1.09 1.77
C LYS A 62 9.84 0.29 1.91
N ASP A 63 10.14 0.93 0.78
CA ASP A 63 10.76 2.25 0.71
C ASP A 63 9.75 3.39 0.88
N ALA A 64 8.46 3.10 0.80
CA ALA A 64 7.40 4.08 0.94
C ALA A 64 7.44 4.73 2.32
N ARG A 65 7.30 6.06 2.32
CA ARG A 65 7.35 6.87 3.53
C ARG A 65 5.96 6.94 4.14
N VAL A 66 5.91 6.73 5.46
CA VAL A 66 4.69 6.94 6.23
C VAL A 66 4.44 8.44 6.38
N PRO A 67 3.19 8.92 6.23
CA PRO A 67 2.83 10.30 6.54
C PRO A 67 3.33 10.72 7.93
N PRO A 68 3.81 11.96 8.10
CA PRO A 68 4.34 12.43 9.38
C PRO A 68 3.28 12.36 10.50
N GLU A 69 2.01 12.58 10.17
CA GLU A 69 0.90 12.50 11.12
C GLU A 69 0.75 11.09 11.68
N LEU A 70 0.73 10.08 10.82
CA LEU A 70 0.65 8.68 11.23
C LEU A 70 1.92 8.24 11.99
N THR A 71 3.08 8.76 11.62
CA THR A 71 4.33 8.53 12.35
C THR A 71 4.23 9.07 13.79
N GLU A 72 3.75 10.30 13.97
CA GLU A 72 3.55 10.88 15.30
C GLU A 72 2.54 10.08 16.13
N GLU A 73 1.44 9.63 15.52
CA GLU A 73 0.43 8.83 16.20
C GLU A 73 0.99 7.48 16.69
N VAL A 74 1.72 6.77 15.83
CA VAL A 74 2.36 5.48 16.17
C VAL A 74 3.41 5.65 17.26
N MET A 75 4.21 6.72 17.22
CA MET A 75 5.18 7.02 18.29
C MET A 75 4.48 7.28 19.62
N CYS A 76 3.38 8.04 19.61
CA CYS A 76 2.59 8.29 20.81
C CYS A 76 1.96 6.99 21.36
N TYR A 77 1.46 6.13 20.47
CA TYR A 77 0.95 4.81 20.83
C TYR A 77 2.02 3.94 21.50
N GLN A 78 3.22 3.85 20.93
CA GLN A 78 4.34 3.08 21.51
C GLN A 78 4.74 3.59 22.90
N GLN A 79 4.82 4.91 23.08
CA GLN A 79 5.08 5.50 24.39
C GLN A 79 3.98 5.12 25.39
N SER A 80 2.72 5.20 24.96
CA SER A 80 1.55 4.86 25.79
C SER A 80 1.54 3.39 26.21
N GLN A 81 2.05 2.47 25.39
CA GLN A 81 2.17 1.04 25.73
C GLN A 81 3.14 0.78 26.88
N LEU A 82 4.14 1.65 27.08
CA LEU A 82 5.14 1.50 28.14
C LEU A 82 4.68 2.10 29.48
N LEU A 83 3.59 2.87 29.48
CA LEU A 83 3.08 3.53 30.68
C LEU A 83 2.32 2.54 31.55
N SER A 84 2.51 2.65 32.87
CA SER A 84 1.59 2.03 33.83
C SER A 84 0.24 2.75 33.84
N THR A 85 -0.84 2.09 34.24
CA THR A 85 -2.19 2.68 34.33
C THR A 85 -2.23 4.06 35.02
N PRO A 86 -1.61 4.29 36.20
CA PRO A 86 -1.65 5.63 36.82
C PRO A 86 -0.89 6.69 35.99
N GLN A 87 0.21 6.34 35.34
CA GLN A 87 0.94 7.25 34.46
C GLN A 87 0.14 7.56 33.19
N PHE A 88 -0.53 6.54 32.63
CA PHE A 88 -1.40 6.68 31.48
C PHE A 88 -2.55 7.65 31.78
N ILE A 89 -3.19 7.54 32.96
CA ILE A 89 -4.28 8.45 33.37
C ILE A 89 -3.80 9.91 33.44
N VAL A 90 -2.59 10.15 33.94
CA VAL A 90 -2.02 11.51 34.01
C VAL A 90 -1.74 12.07 32.61
N GLN A 91 -1.28 11.23 31.67
CA GLN A 91 -0.98 11.65 30.30
C GLN A 91 -2.20 11.63 29.35
N LEU A 92 -3.31 11.04 29.78
CA LEU A 92 -4.52 10.85 28.97
C LEU A 92 -5.04 12.15 28.32
N PRO A 93 -5.11 13.31 29.01
CA PRO A 93 -5.55 14.55 28.37
C PRO A 93 -4.61 14.99 27.23
N GLN A 94 -3.30 14.78 27.38
CA GLN A 94 -2.31 15.08 26.35
C GLN A 94 -2.43 14.14 25.16
N ILE A 95 -2.64 12.85 25.42
CA ILE A 95 -2.87 11.83 24.39
C ILE A 95 -4.12 12.17 23.56
N LEU A 96 -5.23 12.52 24.23
CA LEU A 96 -6.47 12.90 23.54
C LEU A 96 -6.30 14.18 22.70
N ALA A 97 -5.58 15.17 23.21
CA ALA A 97 -5.28 16.40 22.47
C ALA A 97 -4.44 16.11 21.21
N LEU A 98 -3.45 15.23 21.32
CA LEU A 98 -2.62 14.79 20.19
C LEU A 98 -3.45 14.04 19.15
N LEU A 99 -4.28 13.08 19.58
CA LEU A 99 -5.18 12.34 18.68
C LEU A 99 -6.15 13.25 17.93
N HIS A 100 -6.67 14.28 18.60
CA HIS A 100 -7.54 15.25 17.97
C HIS A 100 -6.79 16.13 16.96
N ARG A 101 -5.56 16.57 17.29
CA ARG A 101 -4.71 17.36 16.40
C ARG A 101 -4.32 16.59 15.13
N LEU A 102 -4.03 15.31 15.26
CA LEU A 102 -3.66 14.45 14.14
C LEU A 102 -4.87 13.96 13.34
N HIS A 103 -6.08 14.41 13.67
CA HIS A 103 -7.33 13.95 13.06
C HIS A 103 -7.47 12.42 13.04
N SER A 104 -6.99 11.75 14.10
CA SER A 104 -7.05 10.30 14.17
C SER A 104 -8.50 9.81 14.17
N PRO A 105 -8.86 8.80 13.35
CA PRO A 105 -10.17 8.16 13.38
C PRO A 105 -10.52 7.57 14.76
N TYR A 106 -9.53 7.28 15.61
CA TYR A 106 -9.76 6.83 16.98
C TYR A 106 -10.13 7.97 17.94
N ALA A 107 -9.84 9.23 17.63
CA ALA A 107 -9.96 10.35 18.57
C ALA A 107 -11.37 10.49 19.17
N ALA A 108 -12.41 10.34 18.36
CA ALA A 108 -13.80 10.42 18.83
C ALA A 108 -14.15 9.27 19.79
N GLN A 109 -13.73 8.04 19.47
CA GLN A 109 -13.95 6.87 20.32
C GLN A 109 -13.15 6.93 21.61
N ALA A 110 -11.91 7.42 21.54
CA ALA A 110 -11.04 7.64 22.68
C ALA A 110 -11.68 8.61 23.67
N LYS A 111 -12.16 9.75 23.19
CA LYS A 111 -12.85 10.77 23.99
C LYS A 111 -14.12 10.20 24.63
N GLN A 112 -14.96 9.52 23.85
CA GLN A 112 -16.17 8.88 24.37
C GLN A 112 -15.86 7.86 25.47
N LEU A 113 -14.81 7.05 25.30
CA LEU A 113 -14.40 6.06 26.30
C LEU A 113 -13.97 6.73 27.61
N THR A 114 -13.34 7.90 27.55
CA THR A 114 -12.93 8.65 28.74
C THR A 114 -14.07 9.38 29.42
N GLU A 115 -15.01 9.95 28.66
CA GLU A 115 -16.15 10.70 29.21
C GLU A 115 -17.22 9.78 29.80
N SER A 116 -17.38 8.58 29.24
CA SER A 116 -18.40 7.61 29.68
C SER A 116 -18.03 6.86 30.96
N ASN A 117 -16.80 7.02 31.47
CA ASN A 117 -16.29 6.27 32.62
C ASN A 117 -15.77 7.23 33.70
N SER A 118 -16.41 7.22 34.88
CA SER A 118 -16.05 8.08 36.01
C SER A 118 -14.69 7.73 36.64
N THR A 119 -14.29 6.45 36.57
CA THR A 119 -12.99 5.97 37.06
C THR A 119 -12.30 5.16 35.98
N PHE A 120 -11.09 5.55 35.61
CA PHE A 120 -10.32 4.85 34.59
C PHE A 120 -9.60 3.64 35.20
N THR A 121 -10.07 2.44 34.87
CA THR A 121 -9.55 1.18 35.42
C THR A 121 -8.45 0.59 34.52
N PRO A 122 -7.63 -0.35 35.04
CA PRO A 122 -6.66 -1.09 34.21
C PRO A 122 -7.31 -1.81 33.01
N ALA A 123 -8.56 -2.29 33.14
CA ALA A 123 -9.28 -2.90 32.03
C ALA A 123 -9.60 -1.89 30.92
N LEU A 124 -10.00 -0.66 31.29
CA LEU A 124 -10.23 0.42 30.32
C LEU A 124 -8.92 0.88 29.66
N HIS A 125 -7.81 0.88 30.40
CA HIS A 125 -6.49 1.14 29.83
C HIS A 125 -6.13 0.13 28.74
N THR A 126 -6.27 -1.17 29.02
CA THR A 126 -6.05 -2.22 28.02
C THR A 126 -6.98 -2.07 26.82
N LEU A 127 -8.27 -1.82 27.06
CA LEU A 127 -9.26 -1.63 26.00
C LEU A 127 -8.92 -0.42 25.11
N PHE A 128 -8.46 0.68 25.70
CA PHE A 128 -8.04 1.88 24.99
C PHE A 128 -6.90 1.55 24.01
N LEU A 129 -5.83 0.91 24.50
CA LEU A 129 -4.69 0.54 23.67
C LEU A 129 -5.06 -0.47 22.58
N GLN A 130 -5.98 -1.40 22.85
CA GLN A 130 -6.46 -2.35 21.86
C GLN A 130 -7.24 -1.67 20.74
N ARG A 131 -8.19 -0.79 21.07
CA ARG A 131 -8.97 -0.07 20.06
C ARG A 131 -8.10 0.90 19.26
N TRP A 132 -7.14 1.55 19.92
CA TRP A 132 -6.16 2.39 19.23
C TRP A 132 -5.33 1.57 18.24
N ARG A 133 -4.81 0.41 18.66
CA ARG A 133 -4.06 -0.50 17.76
C ARG A 133 -4.88 -0.88 16.53
N LEU A 134 -6.14 -1.29 16.72
CA LEU A 134 -7.02 -1.65 15.61
C LEU A 134 -7.21 -0.48 14.65
N SER A 135 -7.38 0.74 15.18
CA SER A 135 -7.46 1.93 14.34
C SER A 135 -6.17 2.17 13.55
N LEU A 136 -5.00 2.01 14.16
CA LEU A 136 -3.71 2.14 13.47
C LEU A 136 -3.52 1.06 12.39
N VAL A 137 -3.92 -0.18 12.66
CA VAL A 137 -3.90 -1.28 11.69
C VAL A 137 -4.77 -0.98 10.47
N VAL A 138 -5.96 -0.42 10.69
CA VAL A 138 -6.85 0.00 9.59
C VAL A 138 -6.22 1.12 8.79
N GLN A 139 -5.70 2.17 9.44
CA GLN A 139 -5.02 3.27 8.76
C GLN A 139 -3.82 2.78 7.94
N ALA A 140 -2.98 1.91 8.52
CA ALA A 140 -1.84 1.29 7.86
C ALA A 140 -2.25 0.52 6.61
N THR A 141 -3.27 -0.32 6.74
CA THR A 141 -3.80 -1.12 5.63
C THR A 141 -4.37 -0.23 4.53
N THR A 142 -5.13 0.81 4.87
CA THR A 142 -5.66 1.77 3.89
C THR A 142 -4.54 2.50 3.16
N LEU A 143 -3.49 2.92 3.87
CA LEU A 143 -2.32 3.55 3.25
C LEU A 143 -1.60 2.59 2.28
N ASN A 144 -1.38 1.33 2.69
CA ASN A 144 -0.81 0.30 1.84
C ASN A 144 -1.65 0.11 0.55
N GLN A 145 -2.98 0.04 0.68
CA GLN A 145 -3.89 -0.13 -0.45
C GLN A 145 -3.87 1.08 -1.40
N GLN A 146 -3.85 2.30 -0.86
CA GLN A 146 -3.76 3.52 -1.68
C GLN A 146 -2.47 3.55 -2.50
N LEU A 147 -1.33 3.27 -1.86
CA LEU A 147 -0.03 3.21 -2.54
C LEU A 147 -0.01 2.12 -3.62
N LEU A 148 -0.58 0.95 -3.32
CA LEU A 148 -0.68 -0.13 -4.31
C LEU A 148 -1.59 0.23 -5.48
N GLU A 149 -2.69 0.93 -5.25
CA GLU A 149 -3.58 1.35 -6.34
C GLU A 149 -2.91 2.41 -7.22
N GLU A 150 -2.19 3.37 -6.63
CA GLU A 150 -1.38 4.34 -7.38
C GLU A 150 -0.32 3.65 -8.25
N GLU A 151 0.42 2.69 -7.69
CA GLU A 151 1.42 1.90 -8.42
C GLU A 151 0.79 1.03 -9.51
N ARG A 152 -0.41 0.50 -9.26
CA ARG A 152 -1.17 -0.27 -10.25
C ARG A 152 -1.60 0.60 -11.41
N GLU A 153 -2.12 1.79 -11.17
CA GLU A 153 -2.52 2.73 -12.22
C GLU A 153 -1.31 3.14 -13.08
N GLN A 154 -0.18 3.44 -12.45
CA GLN A 154 1.07 3.71 -13.16
C GLN A 154 1.51 2.53 -14.02
N LEU A 155 1.56 1.33 -13.45
CA LEU A 155 1.96 0.12 -14.17
C LEU A 155 0.99 -0.21 -15.32
N LEU A 156 -0.31 0.01 -15.12
CA LEU A 156 -1.31 -0.15 -16.16
C LEU A 156 -1.06 0.82 -17.33
N SER A 157 -0.77 2.09 -17.03
CA SER A 157 -0.43 3.10 -18.04
C SER A 157 0.83 2.71 -18.81
N ASP A 158 1.91 2.34 -18.11
CA ASP A 158 3.17 1.92 -18.72
C ASP A 158 2.97 0.71 -19.65
N VAL A 159 2.20 -0.29 -19.20
CA VAL A 159 1.90 -1.47 -20.00
C VAL A 159 1.08 -1.09 -21.24
N GLN A 160 0.09 -0.21 -21.11
CA GLN A 160 -0.70 0.27 -22.25
C GLN A 160 0.14 1.04 -23.26
N GLU A 161 1.01 1.95 -22.82
CA GLU A 161 1.92 2.66 -23.71
C GLU A 161 2.81 1.69 -24.47
N ARG A 162 3.42 0.72 -23.78
CA ARG A 162 4.24 -0.34 -24.41
C ARG A 162 3.44 -1.19 -25.39
N MET A 163 2.18 -1.47 -25.08
CA MET A 163 1.26 -2.20 -25.97
C MET A 163 0.93 -1.39 -27.22
N THR A 164 0.66 -0.08 -27.10
CA THR A 164 0.39 0.77 -28.27
C THR A 164 1.61 0.85 -29.19
N LEU A 165 2.82 1.01 -28.63
CA LEU A 165 4.06 1.05 -29.40
C LEU A 165 4.34 -0.30 -30.08
N SER A 166 4.18 -1.42 -29.35
CA SER A 166 4.43 -2.76 -29.90
C SER A 166 3.38 -3.16 -30.95
N GLY A 167 2.10 -2.84 -30.72
CA GLY A 167 1.00 -3.15 -31.64
C GLY A 167 1.00 -2.29 -32.91
N GLN A 168 1.49 -1.05 -32.85
CA GLN A 168 1.70 -0.20 -34.05
C GLN A 168 2.85 -0.72 -34.94
N LEU A 169 3.84 -1.40 -34.35
CA LEU A 169 5.00 -1.95 -35.05
C LEU A 169 4.78 -3.37 -35.61
N GLU A 170 3.69 -4.03 -35.20
CA GLU A 170 3.31 -5.38 -35.66
C GLU A 170 2.93 -5.45 -37.15
N PRO A 171 2.11 -4.55 -37.74
CA PRO A 171 1.82 -4.60 -39.18
C PRO A 171 3.04 -4.29 -40.06
N THR A 172 4.05 -3.59 -39.55
CA THR A 172 5.29 -3.30 -40.30
C THR A 172 6.31 -4.43 -40.30
N LEU A 173 6.15 -5.43 -39.42
CA LEU A 173 7.13 -6.50 -39.21
C LEU A 173 6.49 -7.91 -39.21
N ALA A 174 5.23 -8.01 -39.67
CA ALA A 174 4.41 -9.24 -39.72
C ALA A 174 5.02 -10.42 -40.51
N GLU A 175 6.18 -10.25 -41.13
CA GLU A 175 6.91 -11.30 -41.84
C GLU A 175 7.84 -12.14 -40.93
N ASN A 176 8.02 -11.81 -39.65
CA ASN A 176 8.96 -12.52 -38.78
C ASN A 176 8.34 -12.92 -37.43
N ASP A 177 8.08 -14.23 -37.24
CA ASP A 177 7.45 -14.82 -36.06
C ASP A 177 8.15 -14.51 -34.72
N ASN A 178 9.42 -14.12 -34.74
CA ASN A 178 10.22 -13.74 -33.56
C ASN A 178 10.18 -12.23 -33.22
N ALA A 179 9.47 -11.40 -34.00
CA ALA A 179 9.52 -9.94 -33.86
C ALA A 179 8.74 -9.42 -32.65
N ALA A 180 7.56 -9.97 -32.33
CA ALA A 180 6.68 -9.43 -31.28
C ALA A 180 7.32 -9.44 -29.87
N GLY A 181 8.00 -10.54 -29.49
CA GLY A 181 8.73 -10.62 -28.22
C GLY A 181 9.94 -9.69 -28.18
N ARG A 182 10.66 -9.55 -29.30
CA ARG A 182 11.78 -8.63 -29.43
C ARG A 182 11.34 -7.16 -29.39
N LEU A 183 10.18 -6.82 -29.94
CA LEU A 183 9.58 -5.48 -29.87
C LEU A 183 9.20 -5.11 -28.43
N TRP A 184 8.65 -6.07 -27.68
CA TRP A 184 8.39 -5.90 -26.26
C TRP A 184 9.68 -5.63 -25.47
N ASP A 185 10.74 -6.41 -25.72
CA ASP A 185 12.06 -6.20 -25.11
C ASP A 185 12.69 -4.87 -25.51
N MET A 186 12.54 -4.44 -26.77
CA MET A 186 13.07 -3.16 -27.25
C MET A 186 12.33 -1.96 -26.66
N SER A 187 11.00 -2.05 -26.48
CA SER A 187 10.22 -1.01 -25.80
C SER A 187 10.65 -0.82 -24.34
N ALA A 188 11.10 -1.90 -23.68
CA ALA A 188 11.63 -1.84 -22.30
C ALA A 188 12.92 -1.01 -22.19
N GLY A 189 13.68 -0.90 -23.29
CA GLY A 189 14.93 -0.13 -23.35
C GLY A 189 14.73 1.37 -23.65
N GLN A 190 13.64 1.75 -24.33
CA GLN A 190 13.37 3.15 -24.69
C GLN A 190 12.75 3.95 -23.53
N LEU A 191 11.89 3.34 -22.72
CA LEU A 191 11.27 3.97 -21.54
C LEU A 191 12.26 4.30 -20.41
N LYS A 192 13.47 3.69 -20.41
CA LYS A 192 14.53 3.99 -19.43
C LYS A 192 15.45 5.16 -19.81
N ARG A 193 15.24 5.78 -20.98
CA ARG A 193 16.07 6.90 -21.50
C ARG A 193 15.37 8.27 -21.52
N GLY A 194 14.21 8.39 -20.88
CA GLY A 194 13.55 9.67 -20.58
C GLY A 194 13.93 10.19 -19.22
#